data_AF-A0A931UC28-F1
#
_entry.id   AF-A0A931UC28-F1
#
_cell.length_a   1.000
_cell.length_b   1.000
_cell.length_c   1.000
_cell.angle_alpha   90.00
_cell.angle_beta   90.00
_cell.angle_gamma   90.00
#
_symmetry.space_group_name_H-M   'P 1'
#
loop_
_entity.id
_entity.type
_entity.pdbx_description
1 polymer ?
#
loop_
_entity_poly.entity_id
_entity_poly.type
_entity_poly.pdbx_seq_one_letter_code
_entity_poly.pdbx_strand_id
1 'polypeptide(L)' 'GEVMFAATGVTDGDYLKGIHFFGGGATSQSVVMRSKTRTIRVIDAVHYFEFKPKY' A
#
# COMPACT_ATOMS: atom_id res chain seq x y z
N GLY A 1 4.06 -4.93 -24.19
CA GLY A 1 2.84 -4.16 -23.92
C GLY A 1 3.04 -3.24 -22.73
N GLU A 2 2.14 -2.27 -22.54
CA GLU A 2 2.13 -1.41 -21.36
C GLU A 2 1.28 -2.06 -20.26
N VAL A 3 1.91 -2.43 -19.14
CA VAL A 3 1.24 -3.12 -18.04
C VAL A 3 1.61 -2.44 -16.73
N MET A 4 0.61 -2.27 -15.87
CA MET A 4 0.76 -1.89 -14.48
C MET A 4 0.12 -2.96 -13.60
N PHE A 5 0.75 -3.22 -12.46
CA PHE A 5 0.23 -4.11 -11.43
C PHE A 5 0.34 -3.43 -10.08
N ALA A 6 -0.70 -3.60 -9.26
CA ALA A 6 -0.75 -3.12 -7.89
C ALA A 6 -1.37 -4.19 -7.00
N ALA A 7 -0.80 -4.39 -5.81
CA ALA A 7 -1.34 -5.27 -4.79
C ALA A 7 -1.10 -4.69 -3.40
N THR A 8 -2.02 -4.98 -2.48
CA THR A 8 -1.97 -4.59 -1.07
C THR A 8 -2.22 -5.82 -0.22
N GLY A 9 -1.41 -6.03 0.82
CA GLY A 9 -1.64 -7.11 1.77
C GLY A 9 -2.89 -6.84 2.62
N VAL A 10 -3.79 -7.82 2.69
CA VAL A 10 -4.96 -7.78 3.59
C VAL A 10 -4.62 -8.48 4.91
N THR A 11 -4.07 -9.70 4.80
CA THR A 11 -3.49 -10.48 5.89
C THR A 11 -1.99 -10.60 5.66
N ASP A 12 -1.22 -10.83 6.72
CA ASP A 12 0.22 -11.05 6.60
C ASP A 12 0.49 -12.26 5.70
N GLY A 13 1.26 -12.03 4.64
CA GLY A 13 1.78 -13.07 3.77
C GLY A 13 3.29 -12.91 3.57
N ASP A 14 3.87 -13.84 2.83
CA ASP A 14 5.32 -13.90 2.65
C ASP A 14 5.91 -12.68 1.94
N TYR A 15 5.08 -11.97 1.15
CA TYR A 15 5.54 -10.85 0.33
C TYR A 15 5.08 -9.47 0.82
N LEU A 16 3.84 -9.36 1.32
CA LEU A 16 3.28 -8.11 1.80
C LEU A 16 2.72 -8.30 3.20
N LYS A 17 3.03 -7.35 4.08
CA LYS A 17 2.34 -7.21 5.36
C LYS A 17 0.86 -6.88 5.13
N GLY A 18 0.01 -7.46 5.97
CA GLY A 18 -1.41 -7.21 6.01
C GLY A 18 -1.76 -5.80 6.50
N ILE A 19 -3.05 -5.58 6.72
CA ILE A 19 -3.51 -4.37 7.39
C ILE A 19 -3.32 -4.54 8.90
N HIS A 20 -2.57 -3.63 9.53
CA HIS A 20 -2.44 -3.59 10.99
C HIS A 20 -3.11 -2.34 11.53
N PHE A 21 -4.11 -2.53 12.40
CA PHE A 21 -4.82 -1.43 13.04
C PHE A 21 -4.08 -0.96 14.29
N PHE A 22 -4.17 0.34 14.56
CA PHE A 22 -3.71 0.97 15.80
C PHE A 22 -4.73 2.02 16.26
N GLY A 23 -4.52 2.61 17.43
CA GLY A 23 -5.42 3.64 17.96
C GLY A 23 -5.61 4.80 16.97
N GLY A 24 -6.82 4.90 16.39
CA GLY A 24 -7.19 5.97 15.44
C GLY A 24 -6.76 5.76 13.99
N GLY A 25 -6.24 4.59 13.61
CA GLY A 25 -5.76 4.38 12.24
C GLY A 25 -5.36 2.95 11.88
N ALA A 26 -4.69 2.82 10.74
CA ALA A 26 -4.12 1.56 10.27
C ALA A 26 -2.88 1.78 9.40
N THR A 27 -2.02 0.77 9.30
CA THR A 27 -0.94 0.70 8.31
C THR A 27 -1.28 -0.32 7.23
N SER A 28 -0.80 -0.06 6.02
CA SER A 28 -0.87 -1.00 4.89
C SER A 28 0.47 -1.08 4.18
N GLN A 29 0.79 -2.25 3.62
CA GLN A 29 1.90 -2.41 2.70
C GLN A 29 1.40 -2.81 1.30
N SER A 30 1.91 -2.12 0.29
CA SER A 30 1.55 -2.32 -1.11
C SER A 30 2.79 -2.41 -2.01
N VAL A 31 2.63 -3.06 -3.16
CA VAL A 31 3.57 -2.97 -4.27
C VAL A 31 2.88 -2.37 -5.49
N VAL A 32 3.59 -1.49 -6.21
CA VAL A 32 3.19 -1.01 -7.54
C VAL A 32 4.35 -1.21 -8.50
N MET A 33 4.08 -1.82 -9.65
CA MET A 33 5.10 -2.10 -10.67
C MET A 33 4.61 -1.75 -12.07
N ARG A 34 5.53 -1.27 -12.92
CA ARG A 34 5.21 -0.83 -14.28
C ARG A 34 6.27 -1.28 -15.29
N SER A 35 5.82 -1.99 -16.33
CA SER A 35 6.71 -2.57 -17.34
C SER A 35 7.52 -1.52 -18.12
N LYS A 36 6.86 -0.39 -18.46
CA LYS A 36 7.45 0.67 -19.28
C LYS A 36 8.62 1.39 -18.61
N THR A 37 8.55 1.60 -17.30
CA THR A 37 9.60 2.30 -16.53
C THR A 37 10.53 1.35 -15.80
N ARG A 38 10.22 0.05 -15.79
CA ARG A 38 10.94 -0.98 -15.03
C ARG A 38 11.09 -0.62 -13.55
N THR A 39 10.09 0.09 -13.03
CA THR A 39 10.09 0.58 -11.64
C THR A 39 9.21 -0.32 -10.80
N ILE A 40 9.71 -0.65 -9.61
CA ILE A 40 8.95 -1.28 -8.54
C ILE A 40 8.95 -0.29 -7.38
N ARG A 41 7.78 -0.04 -6.82
CA ARG A 41 7.58 0.78 -5.62
C ARG A 41 6.96 -0.10 -4.55
N VAL A 42 7.69 -0.29 -3.45
CA VAL A 42 7.10 -0.78 -2.20
C VAL A 42 6.62 0.45 -1.44
N ILE A 43 5.37 0.43 -0.99
CA ILE A 43 4.70 1.56 -0.37
C ILE A 43 4.22 1.12 1.00
N ASP A 44 4.80 1.70 2.04
CA ASP A 44 4.26 1.63 3.40
C ASP A 44 3.45 2.90 3.65
N ALA A 45 2.19 2.74 4.03
CA ALA A 45 1.28 3.85 4.28
C ALA A 45 0.73 3.81 5.70
N VAL A 46 0.58 4.99 6.30
CA VAL A 46 -0.08 5.21 7.60
C VAL A 46 -1.36 6.00 7.34
N HIS A 47 -2.49 5.43 7.74
CA HIS A 47 -3.82 5.98 7.53
C HIS A 47 -4.39 6.44 8.88
N TYR A 48 -4.54 7.74 9.07
CA TYR A 48 -5.25 8.31 10.24
C TYR A 48 -6.72 8.52 9.88
N PHE A 49 -7.65 7.83 10.55
CA PHE A 49 -9.06 7.81 10.14
C PHE A 49 -9.81 9.09 10.50
N GLU A 50 -9.37 9.79 11.55
CA GLU A 50 -10.01 11.02 12.02
C GLU A 50 -9.51 12.27 11.28
N PHE A 51 -8.35 12.19 10.63
CA PHE A 51 -7.77 13.33 9.93
C PHE A 51 -8.19 13.36 8.46
N LYS A 52 -9.24 14.13 8.16
CA LYS A 52 -9.59 14.46 6.77
C LYS A 52 -8.83 15.70 6.32
N PRO A 53 -8.01 15.63 5.25
CA PRO A 53 -7.36 16.82 4.73
C PRO A 53 -8.42 17.82 4.25
N LYS A 54 -8.22 19.12 4.51
CA LYS A 54 -9.00 20.18 3.87
C LYS A 54 -8.34 20.47 2.52
N TYR A 55 -8.92 19.96 1.45
CA TYR A 55 -8.59 20.34 0.07
C TYR A 55 -9.73 21.12 -0.54
#